data_AF-A0A536Z276-F1
#
_entry.id   AF-A0A536Z276-F1
#
_cell.length_a   1.000
_cell.length_b   1.000
_cell.length_c   1.000
_cell.angle_alpha   90.00
_cell.angle_beta   90.00
_cell.angle_gamma   90.00
#
_symmetry.space_group_name_H-M   'P 1'
#
loop_
_entity.id
_entity.type
_entity.pdbx_description
1 polymer ?
#
loop_
_entity_poly.entity_id
_entity_poly.type
_entity_poly.pdbx_seq_one_letter_code
_entity_poly.pdbx_strand_id
1 'polypeptide(L)'
;MKINDAVWGALFLLLGVAILVHVQSFSTIPGQKVGPALFPGVIAVALSVCALILIAKGIAARRHSGERAAWMAPDDWVRSPRHVLALFLVIGVNVFYILLVDRLGFILTGTIYLALL
;
A
#
# COMPACT_ATOMS: atom_id res chain seq x y z
N MET A 1 -9.04 -11.82 1.89
CA MET A 1 -10.22 -11.28 1.20
C MET A 1 -9.85 -11.27 -0.26
N LYS A 2 -10.62 -11.93 -1.12
CA LYS A 2 -10.40 -11.81 -2.56
C LYS A 2 -11.02 -10.49 -3.01
N ILE A 3 -10.21 -9.43 -2.91
CA ILE A 3 -10.54 -8.10 -3.41
C ILE A 3 -10.19 -8.10 -4.89
N ASN A 4 -11.11 -7.62 -5.73
CA ASN A 4 -10.88 -7.55 -7.16
C ASN A 4 -9.66 -6.64 -7.47
N ASP A 5 -8.79 -7.08 -8.39
CA ASP A 5 -7.64 -6.32 -8.91
C ASP A 5 -8.01 -4.88 -9.31
N ALA A 6 -9.24 -4.64 -9.77
CA ALA A 6 -9.71 -3.30 -10.13
C ALA A 6 -9.86 -2.36 -8.92
N VAL A 7 -10.15 -2.87 -7.73
CA VAL A 7 -10.23 -2.05 -6.50
C VAL A 7 -8.82 -1.61 -6.10
N TRP A 8 -7.87 -2.54 -6.09
CA TRP A 8 -6.47 -2.22 -5.80
C TRP A 8 -5.88 -1.29 -6.85
N GLY A 9 -6.18 -1.55 -8.13
CA GLY A 9 -5.79 -0.65 -9.21
C GLY A 9 -6.40 0.74 -9.06
N ALA A 10 -7.66 0.89 -8.69
CA ALA A 10 -8.25 2.21 -8.44
C ALA A 10 -7.56 2.96 -7.29
N LEU A 11 -7.25 2.27 -6.19
CA LEU A 11 -6.53 2.84 -5.06
C LEU A 11 -5.11 3.30 -5.45
N PHE A 12 -4.37 2.44 -6.16
CA PHE A 12 -3.01 2.78 -6.59
C PHE A 12 -2.98 3.87 -7.65
N LEU A 13 -3.98 3.92 -8.53
CA LEU A 13 -4.13 5.00 -9.51
C LEU A 13 -4.38 6.33 -8.80
N LEU A 14 -5.28 6.35 -7.80
CA LEU A 14 -5.53 7.53 -6.99
C LEU A 14 -4.26 8.02 -6.29
N LEU A 15 -3.49 7.10 -5.70
CA LEU A 15 -2.21 7.41 -5.07
C LEU A 15 -1.19 7.96 -6.08
N GLY A 16 -1.04 7.31 -7.23
CA GLY A 16 -0.13 7.76 -8.29
C GLY A 16 -0.48 9.16 -8.79
N VAL A 17 -1.77 9.43 -9.05
CA VAL A 17 -2.25 10.78 -9.43
C VAL A 17 -1.99 11.79 -8.33
N ALA A 18 -2.27 11.45 -7.07
CA ALA A 18 -2.01 12.35 -5.94
C ALA A 18 -0.52 12.72 -5.83
N ILE A 19 0.39 11.77 -6.04
CA ILE A 19 1.84 12.03 -6.07
C ILE A 19 2.18 12.94 -7.25
N LEU A 20 1.67 12.65 -8.46
CA LEU A 20 1.93 13.48 -9.65
C LEU A 20 1.45 14.93 -9.50
N VAL A 21 0.34 15.15 -8.79
CA VAL A 21 -0.14 16.48 -8.44
C VAL A 21 0.77 17.11 -7.38
N HIS A 22 1.14 16.36 -6.34
CA HIS A 22 1.94 16.88 -5.23
C HIS A 22 3.35 17.30 -5.67
N VAL A 23 4.01 16.55 -6.54
CA VAL A 23 5.37 16.89 -7.00
C VAL A 23 5.44 18.20 -7.79
N GLN A 24 4.31 18.70 -8.29
CA GLN A 24 4.25 20.02 -8.95
C GLN A 24 4.47 21.18 -7.97
N SER A 25 4.26 20.97 -6.66
CA SER A 25 4.53 21.98 -5.65
C SER A 25 6.01 22.06 -5.26
N PHE A 26 6.87 21.21 -5.80
CA PHE A 26 8.29 21.21 -5.45
C PHE A 26 9.02 22.38 -6.12
N SER A 27 9.91 23.02 -5.36
CA SER A 27 10.70 24.14 -5.89
C SER A 27 11.68 23.67 -6.96
N THR A 28 11.81 24.47 -8.01
CA THR A 28 12.85 24.29 -9.02
C THR A 28 14.13 24.95 -8.53
N ILE A 29 15.26 24.22 -8.60
CA ILE A 29 16.57 24.74 -8.21
C ILE A 29 17.23 25.31 -9.48
N PRO A 30 17.51 26.62 -9.56
CA PRO A 30 18.18 27.21 -10.71
C PRO A 30 19.55 26.55 -10.97
N GLY A 31 19.82 26.19 -12.22
CA GLY A 31 21.06 25.51 -12.63
C GLY A 31 21.06 23.98 -12.48
N GLN A 32 20.02 23.38 -11.89
CA GLN A 32 19.90 21.93 -11.78
C GLN A 32 18.99 21.36 -12.88
N LYS A 33 19.56 20.54 -13.78
CA LYS A 33 18.82 19.91 -14.89
C LYS A 33 17.77 18.88 -14.44
N VAL A 34 17.98 18.29 -13.26
CA VAL A 34 17.18 17.19 -12.70
C VAL A 34 16.54 17.67 -11.40
N GLY A 35 15.26 18.07 -11.47
CA GLY A 35 14.53 18.58 -10.30
C GLY A 35 14.10 17.50 -9.29
N PRO A 36 13.76 17.89 -8.05
CA PRO A 36 13.34 16.96 -6.99
C PRO A 36 12.07 16.17 -7.33
N ALA A 37 11.27 16.65 -8.29
CA ALA A 37 10.04 15.99 -8.74
C ALA A 37 10.27 14.73 -9.58
N LEU A 38 11.47 14.54 -10.15
CA LEU A 38 11.68 13.50 -11.17
C LEU A 38 11.54 12.09 -10.62
N PHE A 39 12.22 11.76 -9.52
CA PHE A 39 12.18 10.40 -8.97
C PHE A 39 10.78 10.01 -8.48
N PRO A 40 10.11 10.82 -7.63
CA PRO A 40 8.73 10.51 -7.23
C PRO A 40 7.77 10.51 -8.41
N GLY A 41 7.97 11.39 -9.40
CA GLY A 41 7.17 11.45 -10.62
C GLY A 41 7.28 10.17 -11.47
N VAL A 42 8.49 9.69 -11.75
CA VAL A 42 8.71 8.45 -12.52
C VAL A 42 8.07 7.24 -11.83
N ILE A 43 8.24 7.12 -10.51
CA ILE A 43 7.61 6.04 -9.73
C ILE A 43 6.09 6.15 -9.80
N ALA A 44 5.53 7.35 -9.66
CA ALA A 44 4.09 7.58 -9.72
C ALA A 44 3.50 7.25 -11.09
N VAL A 45 4.21 7.55 -12.19
CA VAL A 45 3.81 7.13 -13.54
C VAL A 45 3.83 5.60 -13.66
N ALA A 46 4.92 4.95 -13.25
CA ALA A 46 5.02 3.49 -13.30
C ALA A 46 3.92 2.81 -12.47
N LEU A 47 3.67 3.31 -11.25
CA LEU A 47 2.58 2.86 -10.40
C LEU A 47 1.22 3.04 -11.08
N SER A 48 0.97 4.19 -11.70
CA SER A 48 -0.28 4.49 -12.41
C SER A 48 -0.49 3.55 -13.61
N VAL A 49 0.56 3.22 -14.36
CA VAL A 49 0.49 2.26 -15.47
C VAL A 49 0.14 0.86 -14.95
N CYS A 50 0.83 0.38 -13.92
CA CYS A 50 0.51 -0.90 -13.28
C CYS A 50 -0.93 -0.93 -12.74
N ALA A 51 -1.39 0.17 -12.16
CA ALA A 51 -2.74 0.33 -11.65
C ALA A 51 -3.80 0.24 -12.77
N LEU A 52 -3.56 0.87 -13.92
CA LEU A 52 -4.43 0.76 -15.10
C LEU A 52 -4.48 -0.68 -15.62
N ILE A 53 -3.36 -1.40 -15.63
CA ILE A 53 -3.31 -2.82 -16.02
C ILE A 53 -4.14 -3.67 -15.04
N LEU A 54 -4.02 -3.43 -13.72
CA LEU A 54 -4.83 -4.13 -12.71
C LEU A 54 -6.33 -3.85 -12.88
N ILE A 55 -6.71 -2.61 -13.17
CA ILE A 55 -8.10 -2.24 -13.49
C ILE A 55 -8.60 -2.98 -14.72
N ALA A 56 -7.82 -2.97 -15.82
CA ALA A 56 -8.18 -3.65 -17.05
C ALA A 56 -8.36 -5.16 -16.83
N LYS A 57 -7.42 -5.81 -16.13
CA LYS A 57 -7.51 -7.23 -15.75
C LYS A 57 -8.71 -7.52 -14.86
N GLY A 58 -8.94 -6.69 -13.84
CA GLY A 58 -10.06 -6.83 -12.91
C GLY A 58 -11.43 -6.68 -13.58
N ILE A 59 -11.54 -5.79 -14.57
CA ILE A 59 -12.76 -5.63 -15.39
C ILE A 59 -12.91 -6.80 -16.37
N ALA A 60 -11.83 -7.19 -17.06
CA ALA A 60 -11.85 -8.30 -18.02
C ALA A 60 -12.22 -9.63 -17.33
N ALA A 61 -11.65 -9.90 -16.16
CA ALA A 61 -11.96 -11.08 -15.36
C ALA A 61 -13.46 -11.16 -15.03
N ARG A 62 -14.13 -10.03 -14.75
CA ARG A 62 -15.59 -9.99 -14.51
C ARG A 62 -16.42 -10.26 -15.76
N ARG A 63 -15.95 -9.85 -16.95
CA ARG A 63 -16.65 -10.10 -18.22
C ARG A 63 -16.61 -11.58 -18.62
N HIS A 64 -15.49 -12.26 -18.36
CA HIS A 64 -15.32 -13.67 -18.73
C HIS A 64 -15.94 -14.66 -17.73
N SER A 65 -16.05 -14.30 -16.45
CA SER A 65 -16.47 -15.25 -15.41
C SER A 65 -17.98 -15.44 -15.26
N GLY A 66 -18.84 -14.66 -15.94
CA GLY A 66 -20.30 -14.85 -16.03
C GLY A 66 -21.08 -14.70 -14.71
N GLU A 67 -20.46 -14.98 -13.58
CA GLU A 67 -20.97 -14.79 -12.24
C GLU A 67 -20.50 -13.45 -11.71
N ARG A 68 -21.39 -12.82 -10.95
CA ARG A 68 -21.16 -11.59 -10.19
C ARG A 68 -20.05 -11.81 -9.16
N ALA A 69 -18.79 -11.89 -9.60
CA ALA A 69 -17.64 -11.91 -8.72
C ALA A 69 -17.74 -10.65 -7.84
N ALA A 70 -18.04 -10.87 -6.56
CA ALA A 70 -18.19 -9.80 -5.60
C ALA A 70 -16.92 -8.96 -5.62
N TRP A 71 -17.07 -7.62 -5.59
CA TRP A 71 -15.92 -6.71 -5.55
C TRP A 71 -15.01 -7.00 -4.34
N MET A 72 -15.62 -7.56 -3.29
CA MET A 72 -14.98 -8.05 -2.08
C MET A 72 -15.63 -9.39 -1.72
N ALA A 73 -14.89 -10.50 -1.83
CA ALA A 73 -15.27 -11.75 -1.18
C ALA A 73 -14.46 -11.88 0.12
N PRO A 74 -15.10 -12.00 1.29
CA PRO A 74 -14.38 -12.35 2.51
C PRO A 74 -13.74 -13.72 2.31
N ASP A 75 -12.42 -13.80 2.46
CA ASP A 75 -11.73 -15.10 2.43
C ASP A 75 -11.88 -15.78 3.79
N ASP A 76 -11.79 -17.10 3.79
CA ASP A 76 -11.92 -17.92 4.99
C ASP A 76 -10.92 -17.56 6.11
N TRP A 77 -9.80 -16.91 5.80
CA TRP A 77 -8.84 -16.47 6.83
C TRP A 77 -9.41 -15.42 7.79
N VAL A 78 -10.37 -14.60 7.36
CA VAL A 78 -11.01 -13.59 8.21
C VAL A 78 -11.81 -14.25 9.34
N ARG A 79 -12.23 -15.51 9.14
CA ARG A 79 -12.91 -16.33 10.16
C ARG A 79 -11.95 -17.00 11.13
N SER A 80 -10.64 -16.99 10.83
CA SER A 80 -9.63 -17.59 11.69
C SER A 80 -9.13 -16.55 12.71
N PRO A 81 -9.42 -16.71 14.01
CA PRO A 81 -9.01 -15.75 15.03
C PRO A 81 -7.48 -15.62 15.12
N ARG A 82 -6.73 -16.67 14.74
CA ARG A 82 -5.26 -16.65 14.67
C ARG A 82 -4.74 -15.69 13.61
N HIS A 83 -5.33 -15.68 12.41
CA HIS A 83 -4.89 -14.80 11.32
C HIS A 83 -5.25 -13.34 11.58
N VAL A 84 -6.42 -13.10 12.18
CA VAL A 84 -6.83 -11.77 12.61
C VAL A 84 -5.92 -11.25 13.72
N LEU A 85 -5.61 -12.08 14.72
CA LEU A 85 -4.67 -11.72 15.77
C LEU A 85 -3.28 -11.40 15.20
N ALA A 86 -2.76 -12.23 14.29
CA ALA A 86 -1.47 -11.99 13.64
C ALA A 86 -1.44 -10.64 12.89
N LEU A 87 -2.50 -10.30 12.16
CA LEU A 87 -2.62 -9.00 11.49
C LEU A 87 -2.53 -7.84 12.50
N PHE A 88 -3.32 -7.89 13.56
CA PHE A 88 -3.30 -6.84 14.59
C PHE A 88 -1.99 -6.78 15.36
N LEU A 89 -1.33 -7.92 15.54
CA LEU A 89 -0.06 -8.02 16.25
C LEU A 89 1.07 -7.40 15.42
N VAL A 90 1.11 -7.66 14.10
CA VAL A 90 2.05 -6.98 13.18
C VAL A 90 1.84 -5.47 13.17
N ILE A 91 0.58 -5.00 13.10
CA ILE A 91 0.30 -3.56 13.17
C ILE A 91 0.69 -3.00 14.54
N GLY A 92 0.30 -3.69 15.61
CA GLY A 92 0.50 -3.28 17.00
C GLY A 92 1.97 -3.19 17.36
N VAL A 93 2.81 -4.13 16.92
CA VAL A 93 4.24 -4.13 17.22
C VAL A 93 4.98 -2.99 16.52
N ASN A 94 4.55 -2.62 15.30
CA ASN A 94 5.05 -1.44 14.60
C ASN A 94 4.68 -0.14 15.32
N VAL A 95 3.40 0.00 15.72
CA VAL A 95 2.93 1.16 16.48
C VAL A 95 3.65 1.26 17.83
N PHE A 96 3.79 0.14 18.55
CA PHE A 96 4.56 0.05 19.80
C PHE A 96 5.99 0.56 19.59
N TYR A 97 6.69 0.07 18.55
CA TYR A 97 8.06 0.46 18.28
C TYR A 97 8.18 1.96 18.03
N ILE A 98 7.35 2.52 17.13
CA ILE A 98 7.38 3.95 16.78
C ILE A 98 7.18 4.84 18.01
N LEU A 99 6.30 4.44 18.94
CA LEU A 99 5.95 5.28 20.08
C LEU A 99 6.90 5.14 21.27
N LEU A 100 7.51 3.97 21.47
CA LEU A 100 8.22 3.65 22.71
C LEU A 100 9.74 3.51 22.54
N VAL A 101 10.27 3.40 21.31
CA VAL A 101 11.73 3.22 21.09
C VAL A 101 12.55 4.35 21.68
N ASP A 102 12.10 5.60 21.58
CA ASP A 102 12.82 6.77 22.10
C ASP A 102 12.83 6.81 23.64
N ARG A 103 11.86 6.15 24.30
CA ARG A 103 11.75 6.12 25.77
C ARG A 103 12.41 4.92 26.41
N LEU A 104 12.26 3.75 25.79
CA LEU A 104 12.73 2.47 26.35
C LEU A 104 14.07 2.01 25.77
N GLY A 105 14.52 2.64 24.68
CA GLY A 105 15.76 2.29 23.99
C GLY A 105 15.63 1.03 23.13
N PHE A 106 16.55 0.93 22.17
CA PHE A 106 16.51 -0.09 21.12
C PHE A 106 16.58 -1.53 21.63
N ILE A 107 17.40 -1.81 22.65
CA ILE A 107 17.61 -3.19 23.13
C ILE A 107 16.28 -3.77 23.63
N LEU A 108 15.57 -3.03 24.48
CA LEU A 108 14.32 -3.51 25.06
C LEU A 108 13.20 -3.59 24.01
N THR A 109 13.01 -2.52 23.23
CA THR A 109 11.95 -2.50 22.21
C THR A 109 12.21 -3.49 21.08
N GLY A 110 13.46 -3.65 20.65
CA GLY A 110 13.87 -4.60 19.62
C GLY A 110 13.68 -6.05 20.05
N THR A 111 13.99 -6.42 21.30
CA THR A 111 13.72 -7.76 21.82
C THR A 111 12.22 -8.05 21.85
N ILE A 112 11.40 -7.11 22.33
CA ILE A 112 9.93 -7.26 22.33
C ILE A 112 9.41 -7.38 20.89
N TYR A 113 9.94 -6.57 19.97
CA TYR A 113 9.55 -6.58 18.57
C TYR A 113 9.80 -7.94 17.92
N LEU A 114 10.99 -8.51 18.12
CA LEU A 114 11.37 -9.81 17.58
C LEU A 114 10.56 -10.96 18.21
N ALA A 115 10.23 -10.88 19.49
CA ALA A 115 9.46 -11.92 20.17
C ALA A 115 7.98 -11.96 19.76
N LEU A 116 7.46 -10.83 19.29
CA LEU A 116 6.07 -10.66 18.88
C LEU A 116 5.85 -10.98 17.39
N LEU A 117 6.84 -10.74 16.53
CA LEU A 117 6.75 -10.99 15.09
C LEU A 117 6.88 -12.48 14.73
#